data_AF-A0A9D6RU48-F1
#
_entry.id   AF-A0A9D6RU48-F1
#
_cell.length_a   1.000
_cell.length_b   1.000
_cell.length_c   1.000
_cell.angle_alpha   90.00
_cell.angle_beta   90.00
_cell.angle_gamma   90.00
#
_symmetry.space_group_name_H-M   'P 1'
#
loop_
_entity.id
_entity.type
_entity.pdbx_description
1 polymer ?
#
loop_
_entity_poly.entity_id
_entity_poly.type
_entity_poly.pdbx_seq_one_letter_code
_entity_poly.pdbx_strand_id
1 'polypeptide(L)'
;MAKKRGNGEGTLFRRQDGTWQGAVSLGYDGDGKRKRRTVYGKTQAGVRAKLDELKQQVASGMFSETRLTVRVHLDHWLAEKARQVKPRTVECYGHCIRAHIAPRLGRVSLTKLTPMHVQTMLGELADGVGGRTANLCRSLLFSAMKQAVRWQLISRNPVEAVDPLKVQSTALPGYGAGAEAVCSLLSGDVHGYEAGGTARLALAGHHRQHAGHPAVAEYGEGSASL
;
A
#
# COMPACT_ATOMS: atom_id res chain seq x y z
N MET A 1 31.69 -27.37 40.76
CA MET A 1 31.96 -26.20 39.88
C MET A 1 30.74 -25.93 39.02
N ALA A 2 30.22 -24.70 38.99
CA ALA A 2 29.01 -24.36 38.26
C ALA A 2 29.24 -24.43 36.74
N LYS A 3 28.43 -25.25 36.05
CA LYS A 3 28.49 -25.47 34.59
C LYS A 3 28.35 -24.12 33.87
N LYS A 4 29.45 -23.70 33.21
CA LYS A 4 29.50 -22.49 32.38
C LYS A 4 28.51 -22.67 31.22
N ARG A 5 27.44 -21.86 31.23
CA ARG A 5 26.36 -21.90 30.22
C ARG A 5 26.92 -21.56 28.83
N GLY A 6 26.43 -22.24 27.80
CA GLY A 6 26.85 -22.02 26.42
C GLY A 6 26.56 -20.59 25.96
N ASN A 7 27.48 -20.02 25.16
CA ASN A 7 27.31 -18.69 24.57
C ASN A 7 26.00 -18.65 23.75
N GLY A 8 24.98 -17.94 24.25
CA GLY A 8 23.68 -17.79 23.57
C GLY A 8 22.46 -18.27 24.35
N GLU A 9 22.64 -19.00 25.46
CA GLU A 9 21.50 -19.55 26.24
C GLU A 9 20.62 -18.48 26.91
N GLY A 10 21.17 -17.29 27.11
CA GLY A 10 20.50 -16.17 27.76
C GLY A 10 20.46 -16.29 29.28
N THR A 11 20.38 -15.14 29.95
CA THR A 11 20.27 -15.06 31.42
C THR A 11 18.82 -14.86 31.81
N LEU A 12 18.23 -15.83 32.52
CA LEU A 12 16.92 -15.73 33.16
C LEU A 12 17.13 -15.69 34.68
N PHE A 13 16.76 -14.59 35.33
CA PHE A 13 16.85 -14.43 36.80
C PHE A 13 15.75 -13.51 37.33
N ARG A 14 15.39 -13.69 38.61
CA ARG A 14 14.41 -12.85 39.31
C ARG A 14 15.15 -11.67 39.96
N ARG A 15 14.67 -10.45 39.75
CA ARG A 15 15.19 -9.23 40.38
C ARG A 15 14.66 -9.08 41.81
N GLN A 16 15.28 -8.17 42.58
CA GLN A 16 14.82 -7.79 43.92
C GLN A 16 13.41 -7.19 43.91
N ASP A 17 12.98 -6.58 42.80
CA ASP A 17 11.65 -6.02 42.59
C ASP A 17 10.55 -7.07 42.30
N GLY A 18 10.88 -8.37 42.34
CA GLY A 18 9.95 -9.47 42.04
C GLY A 18 9.72 -9.72 40.54
N THR A 19 10.30 -8.91 39.65
CA THR A 19 10.18 -9.06 38.19
C THR A 19 11.21 -10.05 37.66
N TRP A 20 10.81 -10.87 36.69
CA TRP A 20 11.70 -11.76 35.96
C TRP A 20 12.39 -11.00 34.82
N GLN A 21 13.71 -11.17 34.72
CA GLN A 21 14.55 -10.61 33.66
C GLN A 21 15.15 -11.74 32.82
N GLY A 22 14.99 -11.63 31.51
CA GLY A 22 15.60 -12.47 30.50
C GLY A 22 16.52 -11.65 29.60
N ALA A 23 17.69 -12.15 29.18
CA ALA A 23 18.48 -11.51 28.12
C ALA A 23 18.97 -12.50 27.05
N VAL A 24 18.96 -12.08 25.78
CA VAL A 24 19.54 -12.81 24.63
C VAL A 24 20.67 -11.97 24.02
N SER A 25 21.77 -12.64 23.66
CA SER A 25 22.89 -12.04 22.94
C SER A 25 22.57 -12.02 21.44
N LEU A 26 22.62 -10.84 20.83
CA LEU A 26 22.30 -10.62 19.42
C LEU A 26 23.55 -10.64 18.51
N GLY A 27 24.72 -10.86 19.10
CA GLY A 27 26.02 -10.79 18.41
C GLY A 27 26.82 -9.57 18.86
N TYR A 28 27.66 -9.05 17.97
CA TYR A 28 28.51 -7.88 18.19
C TYR A 28 28.14 -6.79 17.18
N ASP A 29 28.22 -5.53 17.60
CA ASP A 29 28.07 -4.37 16.71
C ASP A 29 29.29 -4.18 15.81
N GLY A 30 29.19 -3.28 14.82
CA GLY A 30 30.33 -2.88 13.98
C GLY A 30 31.55 -2.37 14.77
N ASP A 31 31.29 -1.81 15.97
CA ASP A 31 32.32 -1.38 16.93
C ASP A 31 32.81 -2.50 17.89
N GLY A 32 32.44 -3.76 17.65
CA GLY A 32 32.83 -4.89 18.50
C GLY A 32 32.14 -4.96 19.86
N LYS A 33 31.15 -4.10 20.14
CA LYS A 33 30.36 -4.13 21.39
C LYS A 33 29.30 -5.22 21.34
N ARG A 34 29.20 -6.03 22.40
CA ARG A 34 28.19 -7.10 22.49
C ARG A 34 26.78 -6.52 22.55
N LYS A 35 25.94 -6.83 21.57
CA LYS A 35 24.52 -6.45 21.54
C LYS A 35 23.71 -7.44 22.37
N ARG A 36 22.94 -6.93 23.33
CA ARG A 36 22.05 -7.74 24.18
C ARG A 36 20.65 -7.15 24.20
N ARG A 37 19.64 -8.00 24.01
CA ARG A 37 18.24 -7.63 24.24
C ARG A 37 17.77 -8.18 25.56
N THR A 38 17.14 -7.35 26.37
CA THR A 38 16.54 -7.75 27.64
C THR A 38 15.02 -7.71 27.56
N VAL A 39 14.37 -8.73 28.10
CA VAL A 39 12.91 -8.85 28.27
C VAL A 39 12.57 -8.98 29.74
N TYR A 40 11.42 -8.40 30.11
CA TYR A 40 10.91 -8.36 31.48
C TYR A 40 9.50 -8.95 31.55
N GLY A 41 9.13 -9.45 32.72
CA GLY A 41 7.78 -9.96 32.98
C GLY A 41 7.56 -10.35 34.43
N LYS A 42 6.28 -10.44 34.83
CA LYS A 42 5.90 -10.78 36.20
C LYS A 42 6.06 -12.28 36.52
N THR A 43 6.05 -13.13 35.49
CA THR A 43 6.13 -14.59 35.63
C THR A 43 7.33 -15.17 34.89
N GLN A 44 7.94 -16.20 35.46
CA GLN A 44 9.07 -16.92 34.85
C GLN A 44 8.71 -17.48 33.47
N ALA A 45 7.54 -18.12 33.37
CA ALA A 45 7.05 -18.70 32.12
C ALA A 45 6.83 -17.65 31.03
N GLY A 46 6.25 -16.48 31.37
CA GLY A 46 6.04 -15.40 30.42
C GLY A 46 7.34 -14.78 29.90
N VAL A 47 8.38 -14.71 30.73
CA VAL A 47 9.70 -14.23 30.29
C VAL A 47 10.44 -15.30 29.48
N ARG A 48 10.29 -16.58 29.82
CA ARG A 48 10.85 -17.69 29.04
C ARG A 48 10.26 -17.73 27.62
N ALA A 49 8.94 -17.63 27.49
CA ALA A 49 8.28 -17.61 26.17
C ALA A 49 8.78 -16.44 25.30
N LYS A 50 8.88 -15.22 25.87
CA LYS A 50 9.44 -14.05 25.19
C LYS A 50 10.91 -14.23 24.79
N LEU A 51 11.70 -14.92 25.62
CA LEU A 51 13.09 -15.24 25.31
C LEU A 51 13.22 -16.22 24.16
N ASP A 52 12.38 -17.25 24.14
CA ASP A 52 12.43 -18.28 23.11
C ASP A 52 11.94 -17.71 21.76
N GLU A 53 10.92 -16.85 21.77
CA GLU A 53 10.49 -16.09 20.57
C GLU A 53 11.62 -15.18 20.06
N LEU A 54 12.31 -14.45 20.94
CA LEU A 54 13.46 -13.62 20.56
C LEU A 54 14.60 -14.45 19.98
N LYS A 55 14.88 -15.63 20.55
CA LYS A 55 15.91 -16.52 20.01
C LYS A 55 15.56 -17.03 18.62
N GLN A 56 14.28 -17.38 18.40
CA GLN A 56 13.80 -17.80 17.08
C GLN A 56 13.92 -16.68 16.05
N GLN A 57 13.53 -15.44 16.41
CA GLN A 57 13.67 -14.27 15.54
C GLN A 57 15.13 -13.95 15.19
N VAL A 58 16.04 -14.14 16.14
CA VAL A 58 17.49 -13.95 15.93
C VAL A 58 18.04 -15.07 15.05
N ALA A 59 17.68 -16.33 15.32
CA ALA A 59 18.11 -17.49 14.54
C ALA A 59 17.59 -17.45 13.10
N SER A 60 16.41 -16.89 12.87
CA SER A 60 15.83 -16.72 11.54
C SER A 60 16.34 -15.47 10.78
N GLY A 61 17.23 -14.67 11.37
CA GLY A 61 17.72 -13.42 10.77
C GLY A 61 16.69 -12.30 10.70
N MET A 62 15.48 -12.49 11.24
CA MET A 62 14.38 -11.53 11.23
C MET A 62 14.46 -10.48 12.36
N PHE A 63 15.51 -10.54 13.17
CA PHE A 63 15.69 -9.62 14.27
C PHE A 63 16.18 -8.25 13.79
N SER A 64 15.26 -7.28 13.70
CA SER A 64 15.57 -5.86 13.50
C SER A 64 15.66 -5.14 14.84
N GLU A 65 16.84 -4.64 15.21
CA GLU A 65 17.08 -3.91 16.46
C GLU A 65 16.35 -2.55 16.49
N THR A 66 16.15 -1.97 15.31
CA THR A 66 15.36 -0.75 15.11
C THR A 66 13.89 -1.16 15.04
N ARG A 67 13.06 -0.61 15.94
CA ARG A 67 11.59 -0.70 15.84
C ARG A 67 11.12 0.12 14.64
N LEU A 68 11.39 -0.36 13.43
CA LEU A 68 10.97 0.29 12.21
C LEU A 68 9.45 0.31 12.18
N THR A 69 8.88 1.52 12.20
CA THR A 69 7.43 1.70 12.13
C THR A 69 6.98 1.71 10.67
N VAL A 70 5.70 1.45 10.46
CA VAL A 70 5.09 1.52 9.13
C VAL A 70 5.30 2.90 8.51
N ARG A 71 5.19 3.98 9.29
CA ARG A 71 5.42 5.35 8.80
C ARG A 71 6.83 5.52 8.25
N VAL A 72 7.84 5.20 9.06
CA VAL A 72 9.25 5.37 8.66
C VAL A 72 9.57 4.53 7.43
N HIS A 73 9.06 3.30 7.38
CA HIS A 73 9.21 2.45 6.20
C HIS A 73 8.55 3.05 4.95
N LEU A 74 7.34 3.61 5.08
CA LEU A 74 6.63 4.25 3.96
C LEU A 74 7.32 5.51 3.47
N ASP A 75 7.92 6.30 4.37
CA ASP A 75 8.69 7.50 4.00
C ASP A 75 9.94 7.11 3.17
N HIS A 76 10.69 6.08 3.59
CA HIS A 76 11.81 5.55 2.82
C HIS A 76 11.36 4.97 1.47
N TRP A 77 10.29 4.17 1.49
CA TRP A 77 9.71 3.59 0.27
C TRP A 77 9.33 4.67 -0.73
N LEU A 78 8.67 5.75 -0.28
CA LEU A 78 8.26 6.86 -1.14
C LEU A 78 9.46 7.59 -1.73
N ALA A 79 10.51 7.82 -0.95
CA ALA A 79 11.73 8.48 -1.42
C ALA A 79 12.43 7.69 -2.54
N GLU A 80 12.42 6.35 -2.45
CA GLU A 80 12.93 5.49 -3.52
C GLU A 80 11.99 5.45 -4.72
N LYS A 81 10.69 5.33 -4.46
CA LYS A 81 9.67 5.27 -5.50
C LYS A 81 9.62 6.56 -6.33
N ALA A 82 9.93 7.69 -5.71
CA ALA A 82 9.99 9.00 -6.37
C ALA A 82 10.98 9.07 -7.54
N ARG A 83 12.01 8.20 -7.56
CA ARG A 83 12.96 8.12 -8.68
C ARG A 83 12.40 7.41 -9.91
N GLN A 84 11.28 6.70 -9.75
CA GLN A 84 10.68 5.84 -10.78
C GLN A 84 9.36 6.36 -11.33
N VAL A 85 8.76 7.37 -10.68
CA VAL A 85 7.43 7.87 -11.01
C VAL A 85 7.44 9.39 -11.18
N LYS A 86 6.46 9.91 -11.92
CA LYS A 86 6.32 11.34 -12.17
C LYS A 86 6.09 12.11 -10.86
N PRO A 87 6.54 13.37 -10.74
CA PRO A 87 6.38 14.18 -9.53
C PRO A 87 4.95 14.22 -8.99
N ARG A 88 3.95 14.38 -9.88
CA ARG A 88 2.53 14.38 -9.52
C ARG A 88 2.08 13.08 -8.84
N THR A 89 2.60 11.94 -9.27
CA THR A 89 2.32 10.64 -8.65
C THR A 89 2.93 10.55 -7.26
N VAL A 90 4.14 11.11 -7.07
CA VAL A 90 4.79 11.19 -5.75
C VAL A 90 3.97 12.04 -4.78
N GLU A 91 3.49 13.20 -5.23
CA GLU A 91 2.63 14.07 -4.44
C GLU A 91 1.38 13.33 -3.96
N CYS A 92 0.70 12.65 -4.89
CA CYS A 92 -0.52 11.93 -4.57
C CYS A 92 -0.26 10.75 -3.60
N TYR A 93 0.82 10.00 -3.81
CA TYR A 93 1.22 8.92 -2.91
C TYR A 93 1.57 9.45 -1.52
N GLY A 94 2.34 10.55 -1.47
CA GLY A 94 2.68 11.22 -0.23
C GLY A 94 1.45 11.76 0.51
N HIS A 95 0.48 12.30 -0.22
CA HIS A 95 -0.81 12.71 0.35
C HIS A 95 -1.54 11.51 0.96
N CYS A 96 -1.72 10.42 0.23
CA CYS A 96 -2.37 9.21 0.75
C CYS A 96 -1.67 8.66 1.99
N ILE A 97 -0.33 8.64 2.00
CA ILE A 97 0.45 8.19 3.16
C ILE A 97 0.21 9.10 4.36
N ARG A 98 0.33 10.43 4.21
CA ARG A 98 0.20 11.38 5.32
C ARG A 98 -1.23 11.53 5.85
N ALA A 99 -2.22 11.58 4.96
CA ALA A 99 -3.60 11.85 5.32
C ALA A 99 -4.39 10.61 5.75
N HIS A 100 -4.06 9.44 5.19
CA HIS A 100 -4.89 8.24 5.37
C HIS A 100 -4.18 7.12 6.12
N ILE A 101 -2.95 6.77 5.71
CA ILE A 101 -2.24 5.60 6.24
C ILE A 101 -1.54 5.92 7.57
N ALA A 102 -0.79 7.01 7.64
CA ALA A 102 0.02 7.37 8.81
C ALA A 102 -0.79 7.62 10.09
N PRO A 103 -1.99 8.24 10.07
CA PRO A 103 -2.80 8.44 11.27
C PRO A 103 -3.29 7.11 11.89
N ARG A 104 -3.50 6.08 11.06
CA ARG A 104 -4.08 4.79 11.46
C ARG A 104 -3.01 3.74 11.78
N LEU A 105 -2.04 3.59 10.87
CA LEU A 105 -1.05 2.52 10.93
C LEU A 105 0.37 3.02 11.21
N GLY A 106 0.62 4.33 11.15
CA GLY A 106 1.98 4.88 11.17
C GLY A 106 2.78 4.58 12.43
N ARG A 107 2.10 4.41 13.59
CA ARG A 107 2.74 4.06 14.87
C ARG A 107 2.98 2.55 15.05
N VAL A 108 2.37 1.73 14.20
CA VAL A 108 2.49 0.27 14.28
C VAL A 108 3.90 -0.14 13.84
N SER A 109 4.52 -1.06 14.59
CA SER A 109 5.79 -1.67 14.21
C SER A 109 5.58 -2.53 12.97
N LEU A 110 6.53 -2.52 12.03
CA LEU A 110 6.43 -3.27 10.77
C LEU A 110 6.18 -4.78 11.02
N THR A 111 6.86 -5.33 12.03
CA THR A 111 6.72 -6.73 12.48
C THR A 111 5.39 -7.05 13.17
N LYS A 112 4.65 -6.03 13.64
CA LYS A 112 3.35 -6.19 14.32
C LYS A 112 2.17 -5.83 13.42
N LEU A 113 2.41 -5.48 12.17
CA LEU A 113 1.35 -5.17 11.23
C LEU A 113 0.61 -6.47 10.88
N THR A 114 -0.70 -6.50 11.14
CA THR A 114 -1.56 -7.65 10.88
C THR A 114 -2.54 -7.34 9.75
N PRO A 115 -3.07 -8.36 9.07
CA PRO A 115 -4.16 -8.19 8.10
C PRO A 115 -5.37 -7.45 8.70
N MET A 116 -5.68 -7.71 9.98
CA MET A 116 -6.78 -7.06 10.69
C MET A 116 -6.61 -5.55 10.75
N HIS A 117 -5.41 -5.04 11.06
CA HIS A 117 -5.16 -3.60 11.05
C HIS A 117 -5.42 -2.97 9.68
N VAL A 118 -5.06 -3.68 8.60
CA VAL A 118 -5.26 -3.21 7.22
C VAL A 118 -6.74 -3.23 6.86
N GLN A 119 -7.49 -4.27 7.24
CA GLN A 119 -8.92 -4.37 7.03
C GLN A 119 -9.68 -3.24 7.74
N THR A 120 -9.35 -2.96 9.01
CA THR A 120 -9.95 -1.86 9.76
C THR A 120 -9.69 -0.52 9.08
N MET A 121 -8.43 -0.26 8.68
CA MET A 121 -8.08 0.96 7.95
C MET A 121 -8.89 1.08 6.65
N LEU A 122 -9.10 -0.01 5.91
CA LEU A 122 -9.86 0.02 4.66
C LEU A 122 -11.34 0.32 4.89
N GLY A 123 -11.97 -0.26 5.90
CA GLY A 123 -13.35 0.04 6.27
C GLY A 123 -13.53 1.53 6.60
N GLU A 124 -12.70 2.05 7.50
CA GLU A 124 -12.75 3.48 7.88
C GLU A 124 -12.54 4.42 6.69
N LEU A 125 -11.68 4.05 5.74
CA LEU A 125 -11.46 4.86 4.53
C LEU A 125 -12.59 4.74 3.52
N ALA A 126 -13.21 3.56 3.41
CA ALA A 126 -14.38 3.35 2.56
C ALA A 126 -15.54 4.26 2.98
N ASP A 127 -15.80 4.32 4.30
CA ASP A 127 -16.90 5.08 4.87
C ASP A 127 -16.62 6.59 4.89
N GLY A 128 -15.37 7.00 5.13
CA GLY A 128 -15.02 8.42 5.29
C GLY A 128 -14.60 9.14 4.01
N VAL A 129 -13.89 8.46 3.10
CA VAL A 129 -13.26 9.09 1.91
C VAL A 129 -13.73 8.46 0.61
N GLY A 130 -14.10 7.18 0.65
CA GLY A 130 -14.62 6.42 -0.48
C GLY A 130 -13.73 5.25 -0.89
N GLY A 131 -14.36 4.22 -1.45
CA GLY A 131 -13.72 2.94 -1.76
C GLY A 131 -12.56 3.03 -2.77
N ARG A 132 -12.57 4.02 -3.68
CA ARG A 132 -11.48 4.22 -4.65
C ARG A 132 -10.18 4.64 -3.96
N THR A 133 -10.26 5.60 -3.03
CA THR A 133 -9.11 6.07 -2.24
C THR A 133 -8.63 5.00 -1.28
N ALA A 134 -9.55 4.26 -0.67
CA ALA A 134 -9.22 3.11 0.16
C ALA A 134 -8.41 2.05 -0.62
N ASN A 135 -8.84 1.70 -1.84
CA ASN A 135 -8.11 0.76 -2.72
C ASN A 135 -6.74 1.29 -3.18
N LEU A 136 -6.61 2.61 -3.40
CA LEU A 136 -5.32 3.23 -3.68
C LEU A 136 -4.36 3.09 -2.47
N CYS A 137 -4.84 3.41 -1.27
CA CYS A 137 -4.07 3.26 -0.04
C CYS A 137 -3.64 1.80 0.20
N ARG A 138 -4.54 0.83 -0.04
CA ARG A 138 -4.20 -0.60 -0.02
C ARG A 138 -3.07 -0.93 -0.98
N SER A 139 -3.17 -0.47 -2.22
CA SER A 139 -2.18 -0.76 -3.27
C SER A 139 -0.80 -0.20 -2.93
N LEU A 140 -0.74 1.02 -2.39
CA LEU A 140 0.50 1.63 -1.91
C LEU A 140 1.11 0.83 -0.76
N LEU A 141 0.29 0.49 0.24
CA LEU A 141 0.74 -0.31 1.37
C LEU A 141 1.22 -1.70 0.91
N PHE A 142 0.51 -2.35 0.00
CA PHE A 142 0.91 -3.64 -0.57
C PHE A 142 2.26 -3.56 -1.26
N SER A 143 2.50 -2.53 -2.08
CA SER A 143 3.77 -2.32 -2.77
C SER A 143 4.92 -2.08 -1.78
N ALA A 144 4.70 -1.24 -0.78
CA ALA A 144 5.69 -0.95 0.25
C ALA A 144 6.04 -2.18 1.11
N MET A 145 5.03 -2.98 1.48
CA MET A 145 5.25 -4.22 2.25
C MET A 145 5.91 -5.30 1.40
N LYS A 146 5.63 -5.36 0.09
CA LYS A 146 6.34 -6.26 -0.84
C LYS A 146 7.84 -5.95 -0.86
N GLN A 147 8.22 -4.68 -0.83
CA GLN A 147 9.62 -4.28 -0.70
C GLN A 147 10.21 -4.69 0.66
N ALA A 148 9.48 -4.50 1.76
CA ALA A 148 9.91 -4.96 3.07
C ALA A 148 10.17 -6.47 3.14
N VAL A 149 9.35 -7.28 2.46
CA VAL A 149 9.58 -8.73 2.33
C VAL A 149 10.84 -9.01 1.53
N ARG A 150 11.06 -8.32 0.39
CA ARG A 150 12.29 -8.50 -0.43
C ARG A 150 13.56 -8.19 0.35
N TRP A 151 13.48 -7.24 1.28
CA TRP A 151 14.59 -6.86 2.16
C TRP A 151 14.63 -7.65 3.47
N GLN A 152 13.79 -8.68 3.61
CA GLN A 152 13.72 -9.56 4.77
C GLN A 152 13.40 -8.81 6.10
N LEU A 153 12.79 -7.63 6.02
CA LEU A 153 12.35 -6.86 7.19
C LEU A 153 11.09 -7.48 7.83
N ILE A 154 10.28 -8.16 7.01
CA ILE A 154 9.11 -8.93 7.43
C ILE A 154 9.09 -10.25 6.66
N SER A 155 8.56 -11.31 7.27
CA SER A 155 8.53 -12.64 6.65
C SER A 155 7.49 -12.77 5.55
N ARG A 156 6.35 -12.08 5.70
CA ARG A 156 5.21 -12.17 4.80
C ARG A 156 4.53 -10.81 4.67
N ASN A 157 3.87 -10.59 3.55
CA ASN A 157 3.11 -9.37 3.34
C ASN A 157 1.75 -9.45 4.07
N PRO A 158 1.48 -8.62 5.09
CA PRO A 158 0.21 -8.66 5.81
C PRO A 158 -0.98 -8.16 4.97
N VAL A 159 -0.74 -7.46 3.86
CA VAL A 159 -1.79 -6.91 2.97
C VAL A 159 -2.30 -7.95 1.98
N GLU A 160 -1.56 -9.04 1.76
CA GLU A 160 -1.91 -10.08 0.79
C GLU A 160 -3.20 -10.82 1.17
N ALA A 161 -3.46 -11.00 2.46
CA ALA A 161 -4.65 -11.64 2.99
C ALA A 161 -5.89 -10.73 3.04
N VAL A 162 -5.80 -9.49 2.54
CA VAL A 162 -6.89 -8.50 2.58
C VAL A 162 -7.32 -8.19 1.17
N ASP A 163 -8.58 -8.48 0.83
CA ASP A 163 -9.10 -8.22 -0.50
C ASP A 163 -9.35 -6.73 -0.76
N PRO A 164 -9.19 -6.26 -2.02
CA PRO A 164 -9.63 -4.92 -2.39
C PRO A 164 -11.15 -4.79 -2.28
N LEU A 165 -11.60 -3.57 -1.97
CA LEU A 165 -13.03 -3.26 -1.92
C LEU A 165 -13.64 -3.32 -3.32
N LYS A 166 -14.80 -3.95 -3.46
CA LYS A 166 -15.59 -3.93 -4.69
C LYS A 166 -16.20 -2.54 -4.86
N VAL A 167 -15.53 -1.68 -5.61
CA VAL A 167 -16.06 -0.38 -6.01
C VAL A 167 -16.88 -0.59 -7.28
N GLN A 168 -18.18 -0.32 -7.23
CA GLN A 168 -18.97 -0.25 -8.46
C GLN A 168 -18.42 0.92 -9.27
N SER A 169 -17.77 0.61 -10.40
CA SER A 169 -17.40 1.63 -11.37
C SER A 169 -18.71 2.15 -11.95
N THR A 170 -19.18 3.32 -11.51
CA THR A 170 -20.08 4.11 -12.33
C THR A 170 -19.29 4.45 -13.60
N ALA A 171 -19.45 3.63 -14.63
CA ALA A 171 -18.80 3.83 -15.90
C ALA A 171 -19.30 5.16 -16.46
N LEU A 172 -18.47 6.19 -16.39
CA LEU A 172 -18.60 7.29 -17.35
C LEU A 172 -18.21 6.69 -18.71
N PRO A 173 -19.06 6.80 -19.74
CA PRO A 173 -18.74 6.26 -21.07
C PRO A 173 -17.42 6.87 -21.56
N GLY A 174 -16.40 6.04 -21.79
CA GLY A 174 -15.21 6.44 -22.55
C GLY A 174 -13.88 6.64 -21.81
N TYR A 175 -13.74 6.31 -20.51
CA TYR A 175 -12.45 6.47 -19.82
C TYR A 175 -11.95 5.20 -19.10
N GLY A 176 -11.00 4.50 -19.72
CA GLY A 176 -10.23 3.43 -19.08
C GLY A 176 -9.22 4.01 -18.10
N ALA A 177 -9.60 4.22 -16.84
CA ALA A 177 -8.74 4.87 -15.86
C ALA A 177 -7.76 3.87 -15.19
N GLY A 178 -6.51 3.86 -15.66
CA GLY A 178 -5.37 3.27 -14.94
C GLY A 178 -5.09 4.00 -13.61
N ALA A 179 -4.26 3.40 -12.75
CA ALA A 179 -3.94 3.91 -11.41
C ALA A 179 -3.40 5.37 -11.38
N GLU A 180 -2.82 5.85 -12.50
CA GLU A 180 -2.36 7.23 -12.67
C GLU A 180 -3.52 8.25 -12.73
N ALA A 181 -4.62 7.91 -13.41
CA ALA A 181 -5.79 8.78 -13.54
C ALA A 181 -6.50 9.00 -12.18
N VAL A 182 -6.38 8.04 -11.26
CA VAL A 182 -6.95 8.13 -9.91
C VAL A 182 -6.24 9.20 -9.08
N CYS A 183 -4.93 9.33 -9.23
CA CYS A 183 -4.14 10.33 -8.51
C CYS A 183 -4.48 11.75 -8.97
N SER A 184 -4.79 11.93 -10.26
CA SER A 184 -5.24 13.21 -10.82
C SER A 184 -6.61 13.63 -10.29
N LEU A 185 -7.56 12.68 -10.23
CA LEU A 185 -8.94 12.92 -9.77
C LEU A 185 -9.05 13.29 -8.28
N LEU A 186 -8.15 12.78 -7.43
CA LEU A 186 -8.17 13.04 -5.98
C LEU A 186 -7.57 14.40 -5.60
N SER A 187 -6.88 15.07 -6.53
CA SER A 187 -6.19 16.35 -6.27
C SER A 187 -7.01 17.59 -6.67
N GLY A 188 -8.24 17.42 -7.18
CA GLY A 188 -9.15 18.53 -7.49
C GLY A 188 -8.83 19.36 -8.75
N ASP A 189 -7.74 19.08 -9.47
CA ASP A 189 -7.37 19.82 -10.68
C ASP A 189 -7.97 19.18 -11.93
N VAL A 190 -9.05 19.77 -12.44
CA VAL A 190 -9.49 19.59 -13.83
C VAL A 190 -8.69 20.59 -14.68
N HIS A 191 -7.44 20.26 -15.03
CA HIS A 191 -6.70 20.97 -16.07
C HIS A 191 -6.04 19.97 -17.03
N GLY A 192 -6.25 20.24 -18.32
CA GLY A 192 -6.07 19.33 -19.43
C GLY A 192 -4.68 18.71 -19.51
N TYR A 193 -4.66 17.39 -19.49
CA TYR A 193 -3.56 16.62 -20.06
C TYR A 193 -3.81 16.55 -21.57
N GLU A 194 -2.98 17.26 -22.33
CA GLU A 194 -2.90 17.05 -23.78
C GLU A 194 -2.25 15.68 -24.03
N ALA A 195 -3.11 14.72 -24.34
CA ALA A 195 -2.69 13.45 -24.90
C ALA A 195 -2.08 13.71 -26.28
N GLY A 196 -0.74 13.73 -26.36
CA GLY A 196 -0.02 13.51 -27.60
C GLY A 196 -0.38 12.11 -28.12
N GLY A 197 -1.43 12.04 -28.93
CA GLY A 197 -1.97 10.83 -29.50
C GLY A 197 -2.92 11.22 -30.64
N THR A 198 -2.37 11.25 -31.84
CA THR A 198 -3.05 11.55 -33.10
C THR A 198 -4.37 10.78 -33.25
N ALA A 199 -5.49 11.47 -33.04
CA ALA A 199 -6.78 11.11 -33.59
C ALA A 199 -7.18 12.21 -34.59
N ARG A 200 -6.82 12.03 -35.86
CA ARG A 200 -7.44 12.77 -36.97
C ARG A 200 -8.91 12.35 -37.00
N LEU A 201 -9.78 13.11 -36.34
CA LEU A 201 -11.22 13.06 -36.61
C LEU A 201 -11.51 13.98 -37.78
N ALA A 202 -11.78 13.39 -38.93
CA ALA A 202 -12.37 14.07 -40.08
C ALA A 202 -13.81 14.48 -39.72
N LEU A 203 -14.00 15.73 -39.33
CA LEU A 203 -15.32 16.36 -39.30
C LEU A 203 -15.65 16.85 -40.72
N ALA A 204 -16.24 15.96 -41.52
CA ALA A 204 -16.98 16.40 -42.71
C ALA A 204 -18.33 16.96 -42.25
N GLY A 205 -18.40 18.28 -42.10
CA GLY A 205 -19.64 19.01 -41.98
C GLY A 205 -20.35 19.04 -43.33
N HIS A 206 -21.46 18.30 -43.45
CA HIS A 206 -22.42 18.56 -44.53
C HIS A 206 -23.37 19.68 -44.11
N HIS A 207 -22.93 20.89 -44.43
CA HIS A 207 -23.71 22.11 -44.38
C HIS A 207 -24.81 22.03 -45.46
N ARG A 208 -26.06 22.16 -45.02
CA ARG A 208 -27.26 22.31 -45.85
C ARG A 208 -27.22 23.69 -46.52
N GLN A 209 -27.33 23.74 -47.85
CA GLN A 209 -27.75 24.94 -48.59
C GLN A 209 -28.69 24.55 -49.74
N HIS A 210 -29.78 25.31 -49.84
CA HIS A 210 -30.82 25.28 -50.86
C HIS A 210 -30.39 26.03 -52.12
N ALA A 211 -30.77 25.52 -53.31
CA ALA A 211 -31.18 26.22 -54.55
C ALA A 211 -31.07 25.21 -55.72
N GLY A 212 -32.00 25.02 -56.66
CA GLY A 212 -33.31 25.58 -56.96
C GLY A 212 -33.87 24.91 -58.23
N HIS A 213 -35.16 24.56 -58.21
CA HIS A 213 -36.16 24.53 -59.32
C HIS A 213 -35.86 23.74 -60.64
N PRO A 214 -36.85 23.49 -61.54
CA PRO A 214 -37.37 22.14 -61.81
C PRO A 214 -37.30 21.75 -63.31
N ALA A 215 -37.58 20.49 -63.62
CA ALA A 215 -37.93 20.09 -64.99
C ALA A 215 -38.95 18.95 -64.98
N VAL A 216 -40.04 19.25 -65.68
CA VAL A 216 -41.23 18.46 -66.04
C VAL A 216 -40.94 17.31 -67.00
N ALA A 217 -41.72 16.23 -66.90
CA ALA A 217 -42.25 15.33 -67.96
C ALA A 217 -42.71 14.02 -67.28
N GLU A 218 -43.99 13.83 -66.96
CA GLU A 218 -45.10 13.30 -67.81
C GLU A 218 -44.98 11.83 -68.26
N TYR A 219 -46.15 11.18 -68.22
CA TYR A 219 -46.55 9.81 -68.63
C TYR A 219 -46.18 8.68 -67.65
N GLY A 220 -47.08 7.83 -67.15
CA GLY A 220 -48.47 7.55 -67.47
C GLY A 220 -48.70 6.02 -67.37
N GLU A 221 -49.82 5.61 -66.77
CA GLU A 221 -50.47 4.27 -66.85
C GLU A 221 -49.75 3.09 -66.16
N GLY A 222 -50.40 2.13 -65.50
CA GLY A 222 -51.80 1.81 -65.19
C GLY A 222 -51.79 0.73 -64.09
N SER A 223 -52.66 0.82 -63.08
CA SER A 223 -53.86 -0.03 -62.93
C SER A 223 -53.69 -1.51 -63.30
N ALA A 224 -53.62 -2.38 -62.30
CA ALA A 224 -54.19 -3.73 -62.35
C ALA A 224 -54.47 -4.24 -60.92
N SER A 225 -55.75 -4.41 -60.63
CA SER A 225 -56.32 -5.04 -59.44
C SER A 225 -56.17 -6.57 -59.47
N LEU A 226 -55.97 -7.18 -58.30
CA LEU A 226 -56.81 -8.22 -57.64
C LEU A 226 -56.00 -8.99 -56.60
#